data_AF-A0A2V9Q7U1-F1
#
_entry.id   AF-A0A2V9Q7U1-F1
#
_cell.length_a   1.000
_cell.length_b   1.000
_cell.length_c   1.000
_cell.angle_alpha   90.00
_cell.angle_beta   90.00
_cell.angle_gamma   90.00
#
_symmetry.space_group_name_H-M   'P 1'
#
loop_
_entity.id
_entity.type
_entity.pdbx_description
1 polymer ?
#
loop_
_entity_poly.entity_id
_entity_poly.type
_entity_poly.pdbx_seq_one_letter_code
_entity_poly.pdbx_strand_id
1 'polypeptide(L)'
;MPGGEPFCLPSLRPLSEFCSAGSLWDPLTSHFWPPAVGPHGFNEISGHPLVALRWLLAVWTFAAFGEEIGYRGYLITRAADVGNRSKPAYWIAVLLVSVLFGYGHYYKGPSGIVDSGMAGLILGAAFLLSGRNLWVCILAHGFIDTFAIVALYFGWSS
;
A
#
# COMPACT_ATOMS: atom_id res chain seq x y z
N MET A 1 -7.05 -17.45 47.21
CA MET A 1 -6.29 -18.60 46.67
C MET A 1 -6.88 -18.93 45.31
N PRO A 2 -6.04 -19.15 44.28
CA PRO A 2 -5.64 -18.25 43.19
C PRO A 2 -6.62 -18.32 41.99
N GLY A 3 -6.75 -17.32 41.11
CA GLY A 3 -5.72 -16.82 40.21
C GLY A 3 -5.93 -17.45 38.83
N GLY A 4 -6.88 -16.92 38.05
CA GLY A 4 -7.12 -17.32 36.67
C GLY A 4 -6.17 -16.58 35.74
N GLU A 5 -4.95 -17.10 35.60
CA GLU A 5 -4.03 -16.69 34.54
C GLU A 5 -4.65 -17.04 33.18
N PRO A 6 -4.72 -16.12 32.19
CA PRO A 6 -5.01 -16.54 30.84
C PRO A 6 -3.84 -17.39 30.34
N PHE A 7 -4.18 -18.58 29.84
CA PHE A 7 -3.27 -19.55 29.23
C PHE A 7 -2.50 -18.88 28.08
N CYS A 8 -1.33 -18.37 28.40
CA CYS A 8 -0.40 -17.76 27.47
C CYS A 8 0.30 -18.90 26.72
N LEU A 9 -0.17 -19.22 25.51
CA LEU A 9 0.53 -20.12 24.60
C LEU A 9 1.86 -19.46 24.18
N PRO A 10 3.03 -20.01 24.56
CA PRO A 10 4.31 -19.45 24.17
C PRO A 10 4.83 -20.23 22.96
N SER A 11 4.46 -19.86 21.72
CA SER A 11 5.24 -20.33 20.54
C SER A 11 4.98 -19.67 19.17
N LEU A 12 4.09 -18.69 18.99
CA LEU A 12 3.87 -18.06 17.66
C LEU A 12 4.58 -16.71 17.45
N ARG A 13 5.67 -16.46 18.19
CA ARG A 13 6.43 -15.20 18.08
C ARG A 13 7.13 -14.92 16.72
N PRO A 14 7.55 -15.90 15.89
CA PRO A 14 8.25 -15.54 14.66
C PRO A 14 7.31 -15.06 13.53
N LEU A 15 5.99 -15.34 13.61
CA LEU A 15 5.03 -14.92 12.60
C LEU A 15 4.37 -13.57 12.92
N SER A 16 4.24 -13.23 14.21
CA SER A 16 3.75 -11.91 14.62
C SER A 16 4.74 -10.79 14.25
N GLU A 17 6.05 -11.02 14.31
CA GLU A 17 7.04 -10.01 13.90
C GLU A 17 7.08 -9.80 12.37
N PHE A 18 6.76 -10.82 11.58
CA PHE A 18 6.66 -10.71 10.13
C PHE A 18 5.37 -10.01 9.65
N CYS A 19 4.29 -10.08 10.43
CA CYS A 19 3.00 -9.44 10.12
C CYS A 19 2.78 -8.09 10.82
N SER A 20 3.51 -7.79 11.90
CA SER A 20 3.57 -6.47 12.55
C SER A 20 4.60 -5.56 11.89
N ALA A 21 5.31 -6.04 10.87
CA ALA A 21 6.21 -5.24 10.09
C ALA A 21 5.37 -4.17 9.40
N GLY A 22 5.44 -2.97 9.97
CA GLY A 22 5.27 -1.75 9.21
C GLY A 22 6.03 -1.81 7.89
N SER A 23 5.82 -0.83 7.00
CA SER A 23 6.57 -0.77 5.75
C SER A 23 8.07 -0.96 6.00
N LEU A 24 8.85 -1.41 5.00
CA LEU A 24 10.31 -1.63 5.16
C LEU A 24 11.06 -0.41 5.74
N TRP A 25 10.44 0.76 5.68
CA TRP A 25 10.96 2.04 6.11
C TRP A 25 10.37 2.51 7.45
N ASP A 26 9.43 1.77 8.05
CA ASP A 26 8.80 2.12 9.32
C ASP A 26 9.78 2.28 10.48
N PRO A 27 10.84 1.44 10.62
CA PRO A 27 11.87 1.69 11.63
C PRO A 27 12.58 3.05 11.45
N LEU A 28 12.64 3.57 10.23
CA LEU A 28 13.24 4.87 9.92
C LEU A 28 12.23 6.02 10.10
N THR A 29 11.02 5.88 9.59
CA THR A 29 10.00 6.94 9.65
C THR A 29 9.44 7.12 11.06
N SER A 30 9.38 6.06 11.86
CA SER A 30 8.92 6.10 13.26
C SER A 30 9.82 6.93 14.18
N HIS A 31 11.07 7.19 13.78
CA HIS A 31 11.94 8.10 14.52
C HIS A 31 11.45 9.57 14.46
N PHE A 32 10.72 9.93 13.41
CA PHE A 32 10.30 11.30 13.15
C PHE A 32 8.78 11.49 13.20
N TRP A 33 8.00 10.46 12.88
CA TRP A 33 6.55 10.56 12.72
C TRP A 33 5.80 9.37 13.31
N PRO A 34 4.53 9.56 13.73
CA PRO A 34 3.66 8.45 14.06
C PRO A 34 3.49 7.46 12.89
N PRO A 35 3.13 6.20 13.18
CA PRO A 35 2.79 5.21 12.15
C PRO A 35 1.68 5.69 11.23
N ALA A 36 1.66 5.16 10.01
CA ALA A 36 0.62 5.47 9.04
C ALA A 36 -0.76 5.04 9.56
N VAL A 37 -1.77 5.88 9.33
CA VAL A 37 -3.16 5.57 9.69
C VAL A 37 -3.94 5.09 8.47
N GLY A 38 -4.74 4.04 8.66
CA GLY A 38 -5.64 3.55 7.62
C GLY A 38 -6.83 4.50 7.38
N PRO A 39 -7.54 4.35 6.25
CA PRO A 39 -8.79 5.07 5.99
C PRO A 39 -9.84 4.87 7.09
N HIS A 40 -10.76 5.84 7.25
CA HIS A 40 -11.88 5.68 8.17
C HIS A 40 -12.69 4.41 7.86
N GLY A 41 -13.02 3.63 8.91
CA GLY A 41 -13.73 2.35 8.78
C GLY A 41 -12.83 1.13 8.54
N PHE A 42 -11.50 1.27 8.41
CA PHE A 42 -10.58 0.12 8.32
C PHE A 42 -10.61 -0.77 9.56
N ASN A 43 -10.76 -0.17 10.75
CA ASN A 43 -10.79 -0.92 12.02
C ASN A 43 -12.06 -1.77 12.19
N GLU A 44 -13.08 -1.58 11.35
CA GLU A 44 -14.34 -2.32 11.39
C GLU A 44 -14.28 -3.64 10.58
N ILE A 45 -13.14 -3.93 9.93
CA ILE A 45 -12.97 -5.12 9.08
C ILE A 45 -12.89 -6.40 9.94
N SER A 46 -12.27 -6.32 11.12
CA SER A 46 -11.94 -7.50 11.94
C SER A 46 -13.18 -8.34 12.24
N GLY A 47 -13.18 -9.61 11.83
CA GLY A 47 -14.27 -10.55 12.04
C GLY A 47 -15.59 -10.25 11.29
N HIS A 48 -15.65 -9.22 10.44
CA HIS A 48 -16.88 -8.79 9.76
C HIS A 48 -16.84 -9.03 8.24
N PRO A 49 -17.37 -10.16 7.73
CA PRO A 49 -17.15 -10.58 6.33
C PRO A 49 -17.78 -9.63 5.31
N LEU A 50 -18.94 -9.06 5.59
CA LEU A 50 -19.59 -8.10 4.70
C LEU A 50 -18.79 -6.79 4.60
N VAL A 51 -18.17 -6.35 5.70
CA VAL A 51 -17.31 -5.16 5.72
C VAL A 51 -16.03 -5.44 4.92
N ALA A 52 -15.41 -6.61 5.12
CA ALA A 52 -14.25 -7.04 4.33
C ALA A 52 -14.56 -7.10 2.83
N LEU A 53 -15.71 -7.65 2.42
CA LEU A 53 -16.13 -7.70 1.02
C LEU A 53 -16.35 -6.31 0.41
N ARG A 54 -16.91 -5.37 1.17
CA ARG A 54 -17.06 -3.97 0.72
C ARG A 54 -15.71 -3.30 0.51
N TRP A 55 -14.77 -3.54 1.42
CA TRP A 55 -13.41 -3.04 1.26
C TRP A 55 -12.68 -3.70 0.09
N LEU A 56 -12.84 -5.02 -0.11
CA LEU A 56 -12.31 -5.71 -1.30
C LEU A 56 -12.85 -5.11 -2.60
N LEU A 57 -14.15 -4.81 -2.66
CA LEU A 57 -14.72 -4.12 -3.81
C LEU A 57 -14.06 -2.75 -4.01
N ALA A 58 -13.90 -1.97 -2.95
CA ALA A 58 -13.31 -0.65 -3.00
C ALA A 58 -11.84 -0.67 -3.45
N VAL A 59 -10.99 -1.53 -2.87
CA VAL A 59 -9.57 -1.63 -3.23
C VAL A 59 -9.41 -2.11 -4.67
N TRP A 60 -10.22 -3.05 -5.15
CA TRP A 60 -10.11 -3.48 -6.54
C TRP A 60 -10.57 -2.38 -7.50
N THR A 61 -11.73 -1.75 -7.29
CA THR A 61 -12.26 -0.79 -8.27
C THR A 61 -11.56 0.57 -8.21
N PHE A 62 -11.29 1.10 -7.02
CA PHE A 62 -10.73 2.44 -6.85
C PHE A 62 -9.21 2.43 -6.75
N ALA A 63 -8.61 1.59 -5.91
CA ALA A 63 -7.15 1.57 -5.75
C ALA A 63 -6.49 0.84 -6.93
N ALA A 64 -6.67 -0.47 -7.04
CA ALA A 64 -6.01 -1.29 -8.05
C ALA A 64 -6.33 -0.88 -9.49
N PHE A 65 -7.61 -0.65 -9.84
CA PHE A 65 -7.97 -0.18 -11.17
C PHE A 65 -7.86 1.34 -11.31
N GLY A 66 -8.56 2.09 -10.46
CA GLY A 66 -8.67 3.55 -10.59
C GLY A 66 -7.32 4.25 -10.49
N GLU A 67 -6.54 3.98 -9.44
CA GLU A 67 -5.24 4.62 -9.26
C GLU A 67 -4.24 4.15 -10.32
N GLU A 68 -4.18 2.86 -10.67
CA GLU A 68 -3.21 2.42 -11.68
C GLU A 68 -3.51 2.99 -13.07
N ILE A 69 -4.78 3.04 -13.49
CA ILE A 69 -5.17 3.70 -14.74
C ILE A 69 -4.76 5.18 -14.72
N GLY A 70 -5.02 5.89 -13.62
CA GLY A 70 -4.70 7.30 -13.48
C GLY A 70 -3.20 7.57 -13.43
N TYR A 71 -2.50 6.99 -12.46
CA TYR A 71 -1.09 7.26 -12.21
C TYR A 71 -0.19 6.60 -13.26
N ARG A 72 -0.35 5.30 -13.52
CA ARG A 72 0.57 4.55 -14.40
C ARG A 72 0.12 4.63 -15.85
N GLY A 73 -1.16 4.39 -16.09
CA GLY A 73 -1.74 4.40 -17.44
C GLY A 73 -1.76 5.77 -18.11
N TYR A 74 -1.97 6.84 -17.35
CA TYR A 74 -2.14 8.19 -17.90
C TYR A 74 -1.00 9.15 -17.49
N LEU A 75 -0.82 9.42 -16.20
CA LEU A 75 0.05 10.51 -15.73
C LEU A 75 1.53 10.30 -16.10
N ILE A 76 2.06 9.08 -16.00
CA ILE A 76 3.44 8.79 -16.41
C ILE A 76 3.67 9.11 -17.89
N THR A 77 2.74 8.71 -18.77
CA THR A 77 2.84 9.00 -20.20
C THR A 77 2.74 10.50 -20.49
N ARG A 78 1.83 11.20 -19.82
CA ARG A 78 1.68 12.66 -19.97
C ARG A 78 2.88 13.44 -19.47
N ALA A 79 3.47 13.05 -18.34
CA ALA A 79 4.69 13.66 -17.86
C ALA A 79 5.88 13.38 -18.80
N ALA A 80 5.96 12.18 -19.37
CA ALA A 80 7.01 11.83 -20.33
C ALA A 80 6.88 12.56 -21.68
N ASP A 81 5.67 13.02 -22.06
CA ASP A 81 5.46 13.82 -23.28
C ASP A 81 6.31 15.10 -23.27
N VAL A 82 6.53 15.72 -22.11
CA VAL A 82 7.36 16.93 -21.95
C VAL A 82 8.81 16.68 -22.39
N GLY A 83 9.32 15.47 -22.16
CA GLY A 83 10.68 15.04 -22.56
C GLY A 83 10.71 14.21 -23.84
N ASN A 84 9.74 14.43 -24.74
CA ASN A 84 9.58 13.73 -26.02
C ASN A 84 9.56 12.20 -25.89
N ARG A 85 8.99 11.68 -24.79
CA ARG A 85 8.91 10.24 -24.49
C ARG A 85 10.26 9.52 -24.55
N SER A 86 11.36 10.23 -24.30
CA SER A 86 12.67 9.62 -24.20
C SER A 86 12.76 8.68 -22.98
N LYS A 87 13.69 7.73 -22.99
CA LYS A 87 13.89 6.83 -21.83
C LYS A 87 14.11 7.60 -20.52
N PRO A 88 14.96 8.65 -20.46
CA PRO A 88 15.11 9.46 -19.26
C PRO A 88 13.82 10.18 -18.85
N ALA A 89 13.02 10.66 -19.81
CA ALA A 89 11.75 11.32 -19.53
C ALA A 89 10.76 10.40 -18.82
N TYR A 90 10.71 9.12 -19.20
CA TYR A 90 9.87 8.13 -18.50
C TYR A 90 10.33 7.88 -17.06
N TRP A 91 11.63 7.77 -16.82
CA TRP A 91 12.13 7.57 -15.45
C TRP A 91 11.92 8.80 -14.57
N ILE A 92 12.11 10.01 -15.12
CA ILE A 92 11.78 11.26 -14.43
C ILE A 92 10.26 11.33 -14.16
N ALA A 93 9.42 10.97 -15.13
CA ALA A 93 7.98 10.90 -14.96
C ALA A 93 7.58 9.93 -13.84
N VAL A 94 8.18 8.73 -13.77
CA VAL A 94 7.96 7.79 -12.67
C VAL A 94 8.28 8.44 -11.33
N LEU A 95 9.43 9.10 -11.19
CA LEU A 95 9.82 9.76 -9.94
C LEU A 95 8.80 10.83 -9.53
N LEU A 96 8.44 11.73 -10.45
CA LEU A 96 7.50 12.83 -10.17
C LEU A 96 6.09 12.33 -9.84
N VAL A 97 5.59 11.35 -10.61
CA VAL A 97 4.26 10.77 -10.38
C VAL A 97 4.22 9.97 -9.09
N SER A 98 5.34 9.37 -8.66
CA SER A 98 5.45 8.67 -7.37
C SER A 98 5.39 9.64 -6.19
N VAL A 99 6.03 10.81 -6.29
CA VAL A 99 5.89 11.89 -5.29
C VAL A 99 4.44 12.37 -5.22
N LEU A 100 3.80 12.58 -6.37
CA LEU A 100 2.39 12.97 -6.44
C LEU A 100 1.46 11.90 -5.83
N PHE A 101 1.74 10.63 -6.07
CA PHE A 101 0.99 9.50 -5.51
C PHE A 101 1.13 9.44 -3.99
N GLY A 102 2.35 9.60 -3.46
CA GLY A 102 2.59 9.72 -2.02
C GLY A 102 1.84 10.90 -1.40
N TYR A 103 1.88 12.07 -2.04
CA TYR A 103 1.12 13.23 -1.58
C TYR A 103 -0.39 13.02 -1.62
N GLY A 104 -0.92 12.30 -2.62
CA GLY A 104 -2.34 11.90 -2.66
C GLY A 104 -2.81 11.12 -1.44
N HIS A 105 -1.86 10.50 -0.74
CA HIS A 105 -2.07 9.74 0.49
C HIS A 105 -1.80 10.54 1.77
N TYR A 106 -1.85 11.88 1.71
CA TYR A 106 -1.57 12.75 2.87
C TYR A 106 -2.40 12.44 4.12
N TYR A 107 -3.60 11.89 3.96
CA TYR A 107 -4.49 11.49 5.06
C TYR A 107 -3.87 10.40 5.96
N LYS A 108 -2.90 9.62 5.45
CA LYS A 108 -2.16 8.61 6.22
C LYS A 108 -1.09 9.22 7.15
N GLY A 109 -0.88 10.54 7.09
CA GLY A 109 0.20 11.25 7.79
C GLY A 109 1.56 11.12 7.08
N PRO A 110 2.63 11.76 7.61
CA PRO A 110 3.92 11.84 6.91
C PRO A 110 4.58 10.48 6.62
N SER A 111 4.51 9.53 7.55
CA SER A 111 5.01 8.16 7.31
C SER A 111 4.27 7.51 6.13
N GLY A 112 2.94 7.65 6.09
CA GLY A 112 2.12 7.09 5.02
C GLY A 112 2.31 7.77 3.65
N ILE A 113 2.71 9.05 3.61
CA ILE A 113 3.11 9.73 2.37
C ILE A 113 4.37 9.09 1.80
N VAL A 114 5.37 8.85 2.64
CA VAL A 114 6.64 8.22 2.24
C VAL A 114 6.40 6.79 1.77
N ASP A 115 5.69 6.00 2.57
CA ASP A 115 5.34 4.62 2.23
C ASP A 115 4.58 4.52 0.89
N SER A 116 3.51 5.33 0.75
CA SER A 116 2.73 5.36 -0.48
C SER A 116 3.57 5.84 -1.66
N GLY A 117 4.45 6.82 -1.49
CA GLY A 117 5.37 7.29 -2.54
C GLY A 117 6.37 6.21 -2.97
N MET A 118 6.86 5.39 -2.04
CA MET A 118 7.74 4.25 -2.34
C MET A 118 7.00 3.13 -3.08
N ALA A 119 5.77 2.80 -2.68
CA ALA A 119 4.90 1.91 -3.44
C ALA A 119 4.63 2.47 -4.85
N GLY A 120 4.37 3.79 -4.90
CA GLY A 120 4.41 4.67 -6.07
C GLY A 120 5.50 4.30 -7.06
N LEU A 121 6.73 4.40 -6.57
CA LEU A 121 7.97 4.21 -7.29
C LEU A 121 8.18 2.76 -7.74
N ILE A 122 7.91 1.80 -6.88
CA ILE A 122 8.06 0.37 -7.18
C ILE A 122 7.10 -0.03 -8.31
N LEU A 123 5.82 0.33 -8.20
CA LEU A 123 4.83 0.03 -9.24
C LEU A 123 5.11 0.81 -10.53
N GLY A 124 5.59 2.05 -10.45
CA GLY A 124 6.01 2.84 -11.62
C GLY A 124 7.23 2.24 -12.33
N ALA A 125 8.20 1.71 -11.58
CA ALA A 125 9.33 0.97 -12.13
C ALA A 125 8.88 -0.34 -12.77
N ALA A 126 8.03 -1.12 -12.09
CA ALA A 126 7.45 -2.35 -12.63
C ALA A 126 6.66 -2.09 -13.93
N PHE A 127 5.93 -0.97 -14.00
CA PHE A 127 5.26 -0.53 -15.22
C PHE A 127 6.25 -0.35 -16.37
N LEU A 128 7.34 0.42 -16.19
CA LEU A 128 8.31 0.62 -17.26
C LEU A 128 9.06 -0.67 -17.64
N LEU A 129 9.47 -1.47 -16.66
CA LEU A 129 10.24 -2.69 -16.85
C LEU A 129 9.42 -3.81 -17.52
N SER A 130 8.10 -3.82 -17.32
CA SER A 130 7.18 -4.74 -18.00
C SER A 130 6.76 -4.28 -19.40
N GLY A 131 7.40 -3.23 -19.95
CA GLY A 131 7.03 -2.69 -21.26
C GLY A 131 5.75 -1.85 -21.23
N ARG A 132 5.44 -1.21 -20.09
CA ARG A 132 4.21 -0.45 -19.81
C ARG A 132 2.96 -1.34 -19.80
N ASN A 133 3.09 -2.54 -19.24
CA ASN A 133 1.95 -3.44 -19.05
C ASN A 133 1.20 -3.09 -17.76
N LEU A 134 0.03 -2.47 -17.92
CA LEU A 134 -0.77 -2.01 -16.79
C LEU A 134 -1.29 -3.15 -15.90
N TRP A 135 -1.50 -4.35 -16.47
CA TRP A 135 -1.97 -5.51 -15.70
C TRP A 135 -0.99 -5.93 -14.61
N VAL A 136 0.32 -5.75 -14.83
CA VAL A 136 1.33 -6.04 -13.82
C VAL A 136 1.09 -5.18 -12.57
N CYS A 137 0.79 -3.89 -12.77
CA CYS A 137 0.56 -2.95 -11.67
C CYS A 137 -0.81 -3.18 -11.01
N ILE A 138 -1.88 -3.35 -11.80
CA ILE A 138 -3.23 -3.59 -11.29
C ILE A 138 -3.26 -4.84 -10.40
N LEU A 139 -2.66 -5.94 -10.87
CA LEU A 139 -2.64 -7.19 -10.11
C LEU A 139 -1.74 -7.08 -8.87
N ALA A 140 -0.55 -6.49 -9.00
CA ALA A 140 0.35 -6.31 -7.86
C ALA A 140 -0.31 -5.46 -6.76
N HIS A 141 -0.89 -4.32 -7.11
CA HIS A 141 -1.58 -3.43 -6.18
C HIS A 141 -2.79 -4.12 -5.55
N GLY A 142 -3.67 -4.71 -6.37
CA GLY A 142 -4.87 -5.40 -5.89
C GLY A 142 -4.57 -6.57 -4.96
N PHE A 143 -3.50 -7.34 -5.23
CA PHE A 143 -3.08 -8.43 -4.34
C PHE A 143 -2.48 -7.92 -3.03
N ILE A 144 -1.64 -6.89 -3.06
CA ILE A 144 -1.10 -6.26 -1.84
C ILE A 144 -2.23 -5.79 -0.94
N ASP A 145 -3.21 -5.07 -1.49
CA ASP A 145 -4.37 -4.60 -0.72
C ASP A 145 -5.24 -5.76 -0.23
N THR A 146 -5.43 -6.80 -1.04
CA THR A 146 -6.17 -8.00 -0.63
C THR A 146 -5.50 -8.67 0.57
N PHE A 147 -4.17 -8.81 0.57
CA PHE A 147 -3.44 -9.35 1.72
C PHE A 147 -3.61 -8.47 2.96
N ALA A 148 -3.59 -7.15 2.83
CA ALA A 148 -3.83 -6.24 3.94
C ALA A 148 -5.25 -6.40 4.52
N ILE A 149 -6.28 -6.49 3.68
CA ILE A 149 -7.67 -6.73 4.12
C ILE A 149 -7.80 -8.09 4.81
N VAL A 150 -7.16 -9.13 4.30
CA VAL A 150 -7.15 -10.47 4.92
C VAL A 150 -6.47 -10.43 6.28
N ALA A 151 -5.30 -9.80 6.39
CA ALA A 151 -4.59 -9.65 7.66
C ALA A 151 -5.43 -8.90 8.69
N LEU A 152 -6.09 -7.81 8.29
CA LEU A 152 -7.01 -7.04 9.15
C LEU A 152 -8.22 -7.87 9.58
N TYR A 153 -8.81 -8.64 8.66
CA TYR A 153 -9.98 -9.48 8.94
C TYR A 153 -9.69 -10.54 10.02
N PHE A 154 -8.50 -11.14 9.98
CA PHE A 154 -8.07 -12.15 10.95
C PHE A 154 -7.34 -11.57 12.18
N GLY A 155 -7.16 -10.25 12.26
CA GLY A 155 -6.46 -9.60 13.38
C GLY A 155 -4.96 -9.92 13.43
N TRP A 156 -4.31 -10.15 12.28
CA TRP A 156 -2.87 -10.39 12.21
C TRP A 156 -2.03 -9.11 12.26
N SER A 157 -2.68 -7.96 12.10
CA SER A 157 -2.07 -6.64 12.03
C SER A 157 -2.59 -5.67 13.11
N SER A 158 -3.10 -6.21 14.22
CA SER A 158 -3.72 -5.47 15.35
C SER A 158 -2.98 -5.66 16.65
#